data_AF-A0A161V833-F1
#
_entry.id   AF-A0A161V833-F1
#
_cell.length_a   1.000
_cell.length_b   1.000
_cell.length_c   1.000
_cell.angle_alpha   90.00
_cell.angle_beta   90.00
_cell.angle_gamma   90.00
#
_symmetry.space_group_name_H-M   'P 1'
#
loop_
_entity.id
_entity.type
_entity.pdbx_description
1 polymer ?
#
loop_
_entity_poly.entity_id
_entity_poly.type
_entity_poly.pdbx_seq_one_letter_code
_entity_poly.pdbx_strand_id
1 'polypeptide(L)'
;MRAIERVNSHYKRAKNQVVEVPEWGEDGAPFKVFYDPMTPRQRTRISGDHSDLNSEAFVDVLIMKSQDETGELLFNADDKHKLLTQADGAIIGRVALQMLAPADAKVLEKN
;
A
#
# COMPACT_ATOMS: atom_id res chain seq x y z
N MET A 1 0.45 26.87 15.87
CA MET A 1 0.17 25.92 14.76
C MET A 1 -1.30 25.54 14.78
N ARG A 2 -2.00 25.69 13.65
CA ARG A 2 -3.42 25.28 13.50
C ARG A 2 -3.52 23.75 13.39
N ALA A 3 -4.69 23.18 13.70
CA ALA A 3 -4.92 21.74 13.59
C ALA A 3 -4.61 21.19 12.19
N ILE A 4 -4.98 21.93 11.14
CA ILE A 4 -4.70 21.56 9.73
C ILE A 4 -3.20 21.41 9.43
N GLU A 5 -2.36 22.26 10.02
CA GLU A 5 -0.90 22.19 9.85
C GLU A 5 -0.33 20.93 10.51
N ARG A 6 -0.90 20.51 11.64
CA ARG A 6 -0.52 19.27 12.33
C ARG A 6 -0.88 18.04 11.49
N VAL A 7 -2.07 18.02 10.88
CA VAL A 7 -2.51 16.93 9.98
C VAL A 7 -1.59 16.84 8.75
N ASN A 8 -1.30 17.97 8.11
CA ASN A 8 -0.39 18.00 6.96
C ASN A 8 1.03 17.58 7.33
N SER A 9 1.54 18.03 8.49
CA SER A 9 2.87 17.64 8.97
C SER A 9 2.94 16.14 9.27
N HIS A 10 1.91 15.56 9.89
CA HIS A 10 1.81 14.12 10.10
C HIS A 10 1.86 13.36 8.77
N TYR A 11 1.03 13.74 7.79
CA TYR A 11 1.02 13.07 6.48
C TYR A 11 2.38 13.11 5.79
N LYS A 12 3.08 14.26 5.81
CA LYS A 12 4.42 14.39 5.22
C LYS A 12 5.47 13.50 5.89
N ARG A 13 5.41 13.36 7.23
CA ARG A 13 6.34 12.48 7.98
C ARG A 13 6.05 11.00 7.76
N ALA A 14 4.78 10.68 7.54
CA ALA A 14 4.31 9.33 7.32
C ALA A 14 4.53 8.83 5.88
N LYS A 15 5.09 9.64 4.98
CA LYS A 15 5.44 9.23 3.60
C LYS A 15 6.56 8.20 3.56
N ASN A 16 6.76 7.58 2.39
CA ASN A 16 7.85 6.63 2.12
C ASN A 16 7.87 5.45 3.11
N GLN A 17 6.69 4.94 3.48
CA GLN A 17 6.59 3.70 4.24
C GLN A 17 7.08 2.54 3.39
N VAL A 18 7.60 1.50 4.04
CA VAL A 18 8.08 0.29 3.33
C VAL A 18 7.31 -0.94 3.82
N VAL A 19 6.93 -1.79 2.87
CA VAL A 19 6.48 -3.16 3.11
C VAL A 19 7.55 -4.10 2.57
N GLU A 20 8.07 -4.97 3.43
CA GLU A 20 8.99 -6.03 3.04
C GLU A 20 8.17 -7.26 2.67
N VAL A 21 8.38 -7.76 1.46
CA VAL A 21 7.68 -8.92 0.91
C VAL A 21 8.73 -10.01 0.65
N PRO A 22 9.03 -10.86 1.66
CA PRO A 22 10.05 -11.90 1.51
C PRO A 22 9.74 -12.87 0.37
N GLU A 23 8.47 -13.09 0.05
CA GLU A 23 8.00 -14.00 -0.99
C GLU A 23 8.31 -13.51 -2.41
N TRP A 24 8.55 -12.21 -2.59
CA TRP A 24 8.93 -11.62 -3.89
C TRP A 24 10.42 -11.30 -3.96
N GLY A 25 11.15 -11.59 -2.88
CA GLY A 25 12.58 -11.36 -2.77
C GLY A 25 13.41 -12.35 -3.57
N GLU A 26 14.63 -11.95 -3.91
CA GLU A 26 15.65 -12.79 -4.56
C GLU A 26 16.89 -12.88 -3.67
N ASP A 27 17.65 -13.98 -3.79
CA ASP A 27 18.93 -14.19 -3.07
C ASP A 27 18.86 -13.98 -1.52
N GLY A 28 17.70 -14.25 -0.93
CA GLY A 28 17.48 -14.11 0.51
C GLY A 28 17.23 -12.67 0.99
N ALA A 29 17.10 -11.70 0.08
CA ALA A 29 16.71 -10.33 0.39
C ALA A 29 15.21 -10.12 0.09
N PRO A 30 14.39 -9.59 1.03
CA PRO A 30 12.98 -9.34 0.77
C PRO A 30 12.80 -8.21 -0.26
N PHE A 31 11.79 -8.34 -1.12
CA PHE A 31 11.43 -7.26 -2.03
C PHE A 31 10.81 -6.10 -1.24
N LYS A 32 11.25 -4.88 -1.51
CA LYS A 32 10.81 -3.68 -0.78
C LYS A 32 9.83 -2.90 -1.63
N VAL A 33 8.60 -2.80 -1.14
CA VAL A 33 7.57 -1.96 -1.74
C VAL A 33 7.43 -0.70 -0.91
N PHE A 34 7.67 0.44 -1.53
CA PHE A 34 7.46 1.75 -0.92
C PHE A 34 6.03 2.21 -1.16
N TYR A 35 5.48 2.99 -0.22
CA TYR A 35 4.16 3.59 -0.38
C TYR A 35 3.98 4.83 0.49
N ASP A 36 3.15 5.73 0.00
CA ASP A 36 2.63 6.83 0.80
C ASP A 36 1.32 6.43 1.50
N PRO A 37 1.00 6.96 2.70
CA PRO A 37 -0.28 6.72 3.36
C PRO A 37 -1.47 7.08 2.46
N MET A 38 -2.59 6.36 2.58
CA MET A 38 -3.78 6.71 1.83
C MET A 38 -4.47 7.97 2.37
N THR A 39 -4.70 8.93 1.49
CA THR A 39 -5.55 10.09 1.78
C THR A 39 -7.02 9.69 1.89
N PRO A 40 -7.88 10.47 2.56
CA PRO A 40 -9.33 10.20 2.60
C PRO A 40 -9.95 10.04 1.22
N ARG A 41 -9.54 10.87 0.24
CA ARG A 41 -10.03 10.80 -1.14
C ARG A 41 -9.67 9.48 -1.82
N GLN A 42 -8.45 8.97 -1.60
CA GLN A 42 -8.03 7.68 -2.15
C GLN A 42 -8.81 6.52 -1.50
N ARG A 43 -9.07 6.59 -0.19
CA ARG A 43 -9.90 5.59 0.51
C ARG A 43 -11.31 5.57 -0.08
N THR A 44 -11.92 6.73 -0.27
CA THR A 44 -13.24 6.85 -0.90
C THR A 44 -13.27 6.30 -2.33
N ARG A 45 -12.19 6.46 -3.10
CA ARG A 45 -12.09 5.87 -4.44
C ARG A 45 -12.16 4.34 -4.36
N ILE A 46 -11.32 3.70 -3.56
CA ILE A 46 -11.32 2.22 -3.41
C ILE A 46 -12.68 1.71 -2.93
N SER A 47 -13.28 2.34 -1.90
CA SER A 47 -14.60 1.93 -1.41
C SER A 47 -15.77 2.30 -2.34
N GLY A 48 -15.54 3.18 -3.32
CA GLY A 48 -16.54 3.54 -4.34
C GLY A 48 -16.48 2.61 -5.54
N ASP A 49 -15.27 2.20 -5.95
CA ASP A 49 -15.04 1.22 -7.00
C ASP A 49 -15.37 -0.22 -6.54
N HIS A 50 -15.25 -0.51 -5.24
CA HIS A 50 -15.47 -1.84 -4.66
C HIS A 50 -16.45 -1.79 -3.50
N SER A 51 -17.48 -2.64 -3.55
CA SER A 51 -18.48 -2.76 -2.46
C SER A 51 -17.91 -3.38 -1.19
N ASP A 52 -16.89 -4.23 -1.33
CA ASP A 52 -16.23 -4.95 -0.25
C ASP A 52 -14.70 -4.93 -0.41
N LEU A 53 -13.96 -5.11 0.68
CA LEU A 53 -12.51 -5.32 0.64
C LEU A 53 -12.20 -6.75 0.16
N ASN A 54 -12.24 -6.93 -1.16
CA ASN A 54 -12.02 -8.20 -1.85
C ASN A 54 -10.69 -8.19 -2.63
N SER A 55 -10.40 -9.29 -3.34
CA SER A 55 -9.16 -9.43 -4.13
C SER A 55 -8.96 -8.32 -5.16
N GLU A 56 -10.03 -7.85 -5.81
CA GLU A 56 -9.93 -6.76 -6.79
C GLU A 56 -9.59 -5.43 -6.11
N ALA A 57 -10.19 -5.15 -4.94
CA ALA A 57 -9.85 -3.99 -4.14
C ALA A 57 -8.38 -4.02 -3.69
N PHE A 58 -7.87 -5.18 -3.29
CA PHE A 58 -6.46 -5.32 -2.89
C PHE A 58 -5.50 -5.09 -4.06
N VAL A 59 -5.81 -5.63 -5.24
CA VAL A 59 -5.00 -5.40 -6.45
C VAL A 59 -5.02 -3.92 -6.84
N ASP A 60 -6.18 -3.24 -6.78
CA ASP A 60 -6.26 -1.81 -7.10
C ASP A 60 -5.48 -0.94 -6.09
N VAL A 61 -5.45 -1.32 -4.80
CA VAL A 61 -4.58 -0.68 -3.81
C VAL A 61 -3.11 -0.83 -4.19
N LEU A 62 -2.67 -2.05 -4.56
CA LEU A 62 -1.30 -2.29 -5.00
C LEU A 62 -0.93 -1.43 -6.20
N ILE A 63 -1.74 -1.43 -7.26
CA ILE A 63 -1.48 -0.65 -8.48
C ILE A 63 -1.43 0.85 -8.18
N MET A 64 -2.28 1.33 -7.28
CA MET A 64 -2.35 2.74 -6.95
C MET A 64 -1.18 3.23 -6.07
N LYS A 65 -0.63 2.36 -5.22
CA LYS A 65 0.21 2.79 -4.08
C LYS A 65 1.62 2.20 -4.06
N SER A 66 1.84 1.07 -4.72
CA SER A 66 3.14 0.39 -4.71
C SER A 66 4.13 1.18 -5.54
N GLN A 67 5.21 1.59 -4.90
CA GLN A 67 6.28 2.38 -5.49
C GLN A 67 7.64 1.73 -5.26
N ASP A 68 8.59 2.00 -6.13
CA ASP A 68 10.01 1.72 -5.86
C ASP A 68 10.63 2.81 -4.96
N GLU A 69 11.94 2.70 -4.70
CA GLU A 69 12.68 3.65 -3.86
C GLU A 69 12.66 5.10 -4.39
N THR A 70 12.51 5.28 -5.70
CA THR A 70 12.45 6.58 -6.37
C THR A 70 11.03 7.17 -6.42
N GLY A 71 10.01 6.37 -6.10
CA GLY A 71 8.61 6.79 -6.11
C GLY A 71 7.86 6.50 -7.42
N GLU A 72 8.45 5.76 -8.36
CA GLU A 72 7.77 5.29 -9.56
C GLU A 72 6.85 4.12 -9.23
N LEU A 73 5.69 4.03 -9.91
CA LEU A 73 4.73 2.96 -9.66
C LEU A 73 5.29 1.62 -10.16
N LEU A 74 5.26 0.61 -9.29
CA LEU A 74 5.73 -0.74 -9.60
C LEU A 74 4.79 -1.51 -10.53
N PHE A 75 3.50 -1.17 -10.50
CA PHE A 75 2.47 -1.84 -11.27
C PHE A 75 1.62 -0.81 -12.01
N ASN A 76 1.06 -1.23 -13.13
CA ASN A 76 0.13 -0.44 -13.92
C ASN A 76 -1.21 -1.19 -14.10
N ALA A 77 -2.14 -0.57 -14.84
CA ALA A 77 -3.48 -1.14 -15.04
C ALA A 77 -3.47 -2.44 -15.88
N ASP A 78 -2.49 -2.65 -16.76
CA ASP A 78 -2.35 -3.86 -17.59
C ASP A 78 -1.98 -5.07 -16.72
N ASP A 79 -1.24 -4.84 -15.63
CA ASP A 79 -0.84 -5.89 -14.69
C ASP A 79 -2.02 -6.45 -13.88
N LYS A 80 -3.16 -5.74 -13.82
CA LYS A 80 -4.33 -6.13 -13.02
C LYS A 80 -4.78 -7.56 -13.31
N HIS A 81 -4.85 -7.95 -14.58
CA HIS A 81 -5.29 -9.31 -14.94
C HIS A 81 -4.32 -10.38 -14.43
N LYS A 82 -3.01 -10.13 -14.55
CA LYS A 82 -1.97 -11.06 -14.07
C LYS A 82 -1.97 -11.12 -12.54
N LEU A 83 -2.12 -10.00 -11.86
CA LEU A 83 -2.20 -9.95 -10.39
C LEU A 83 -3.43 -10.70 -9.85
N LEU A 84 -4.54 -10.73 -10.60
CA LEU A 84 -5.75 -11.45 -10.19
C LEU A 84 -5.72 -12.95 -10.49
N THR A 85 -4.95 -13.39 -11.48
CA THR A 85 -5.00 -14.78 -11.99
C THR A 85 -3.72 -15.56 -11.81
N GLN A 86 -2.58 -14.89 -11.61
CA GLN A 86 -1.24 -15.47 -11.56
C GLN A 86 -0.42 -15.03 -10.34
N ALA A 87 -1.05 -14.38 -9.35
CA ALA A 87 -0.40 -14.03 -8.09
C ALA A 87 -1.05 -14.73 -6.90
N ASP A 88 -0.28 -14.88 -5.82
CA ASP A 88 -0.80 -15.40 -4.55
C ASP A 88 -1.70 -14.34 -3.87
N GLY A 89 -3.01 -14.59 -3.88
CA GLY A 89 -4.00 -13.67 -3.33
C GLY A 89 -3.84 -13.38 -1.83
N ALA A 90 -3.29 -14.32 -1.04
CA ALA A 90 -3.07 -14.11 0.38
C ALA A 90 -1.92 -13.10 0.61
N ILE A 91 -0.85 -13.19 -0.19
CA ILE A 91 0.27 -12.25 -0.14
C ILE A 91 -0.17 -10.86 -0.62
N ILE A 92 -0.91 -10.79 -1.73
CA ILE A 92 -1.48 -9.52 -2.23
C ILE A 92 -2.37 -8.86 -1.16
N GLY A 93 -3.27 -9.63 -0.54
CA GLY A 93 -4.13 -9.15 0.53
C GLY A 93 -3.33 -8.61 1.72
N ARG A 94 -2.31 -9.35 2.19
CA ARG A 94 -1.43 -8.91 3.29
C ARG A 94 -0.78 -7.56 2.98
N VAL A 95 -0.19 -7.42 1.79
CA VAL A 95 0.50 -6.19 1.37
C VAL A 95 -0.47 -5.02 1.26
N ALA A 96 -1.62 -5.23 0.60
CA ALA A 96 -2.65 -4.20 0.46
C ALA A 96 -3.21 -3.75 1.82
N LEU A 97 -3.45 -4.69 2.74
CA LEU A 97 -3.94 -4.38 4.09
C LEU A 97 -2.93 -3.55 4.89
N GLN A 98 -1.62 -3.82 4.76
CA GLN A 98 -0.59 -2.98 5.37
C GLN A 98 -0.59 -1.55 4.79
N MET A 99 -0.88 -1.39 3.50
CA MET A 99 -0.99 -0.08 2.86
C MET A 99 -2.25 0.69 3.29
N LEU A 100 -3.34 -0.05 3.58
CA LEU A 100 -4.60 0.49 4.09
C LEU A 100 -4.55 0.83 5.58
N ALA A 101 -3.63 0.23 6.33
CA ALA A 101 -3.40 0.52 7.74
C ALA A 101 -2.91 1.96 7.96
N PRO A 102 -3.16 2.57 9.13
CA PRO A 102 -2.56 3.85 9.46
C PRO A 102 -1.03 3.72 9.52
N ALA A 103 -0.32 4.74 9.05
CA ALA A 103 1.15 4.72 8.94
C ALA A 103 1.87 4.50 10.29
N ASP A 104 1.22 4.83 11.41
CA ASP A 104 1.76 4.63 12.76
C ASP A 104 1.51 3.21 13.32
N ALA A 105 0.74 2.36 12.61
CA ALA A 105 0.42 1.01 13.08
C ALA A 105 1.68 0.16 13.31
N LYS A 106 2.73 0.34 12.50
CA LYS A 106 4.01 -0.38 12.66
C LYS A 106 4.80 0.02 13.91
N VAL A 107 4.51 1.17 14.52
CA VAL A 107 5.19 1.65 15.74
C VAL A 107 4.60 1.00 17.00
N LEU A 108 3.33 0.59 16.95
CA LEU A 108 2.61 0.03 18.09
C LEU A 108 2.98 -1.41 18.45
N GLU A 109 3.52 -2.21 17.52
CA GLU A 109 3.90 -3.61 17.76
C GLU A 109 5.26 -3.78 18.50
N LYS A 110 5.93 -2.68 18.87
CA LYS A 110 7.25 -2.69 19.54
C LYS A 110 7.24 -2.21 21.00
N ASN A 111 6.11 -2.25 21.70
CA ASN A 111 6.05 -1.93 23.15
C ASN A 111 5.60 -3.12 23.99
#